data_AF-A0A1B9MCA3-F1
#
_entry.id   AF-A0A1B9MCA3-F1
#
_cell.length_a   1.000
_cell.length_b   1.000
_cell.length_c   1.000
_cell.angle_alpha   90.00
_cell.angle_beta   90.00
_cell.angle_gamma   90.00
#
_symmetry.space_group_name_H-M   'P 1'
#
loop_
_entity.id
_entity.type
_entity.pdbx_description
1 polymer ?
#
loop_
_entity_poly.entity_id
_entity_poly.type
_entity_poly.pdbx_seq_one_letter_code
_entity_poly.pdbx_strand_id
1 'polypeptide(L)'
;MNSDSPGNIPRPSLPATFELVGQDSHGSAVIKYGFKLKQWFVTRGEYNYYGYFNSLSWCRSIGYQMPRVRDFTNSQCIGVMGGSGCEGSVGTTPSSSSNHYQRNINAGFLTEWGNLLNYPGASCTDDHWTSDATPDSERFDRFIVWIGTGEIYRYRSRDSSQTFCASVLKP
;
A
#
# COMPACT_ATOMS: atom_id res chain seq x y z
N MET A 1 -10.94 -12.04 -3.76
CA MET A 1 -11.44 -13.05 -2.80
C MET A 1 -12.66 -12.46 -2.12
N ASN A 2 -13.88 -12.92 -2.42
CA ASN A 2 -15.11 -12.28 -1.94
C ASN A 2 -15.71 -12.97 -0.70
N SER A 3 -14.86 -13.46 0.21
CA SER A 3 -15.29 -14.06 1.49
C SER A 3 -14.92 -13.14 2.65
N ASP A 4 -15.82 -12.99 3.63
CA ASP A 4 -15.55 -12.34 4.91
C ASP A 4 -14.54 -13.12 5.77
N SER A 5 -14.30 -14.39 5.45
CA SER A 5 -13.35 -15.26 6.14
C SER A 5 -12.76 -16.25 5.14
N PRO A 6 -11.79 -15.84 4.31
CA PRO A 6 -11.18 -16.70 3.30
C PRO A 6 -10.28 -17.81 3.90
N GLY A 7 -10.26 -17.96 5.23
CA GLY A 7 -9.32 -18.81 5.94
C GLY A 7 -7.95 -18.15 6.08
N ASN A 8 -6.94 -18.98 6.37
CA ASN A 8 -5.59 -18.49 6.62
C ASN A 8 -4.89 -18.13 5.29
N ILE A 9 -4.62 -16.84 5.06
CA ILE A 9 -3.89 -16.39 3.89
C ILE A 9 -2.38 -16.58 4.17
N PRO A 10 -1.63 -17.26 3.29
CA PRO A 10 -0.20 -17.48 3.50
C PRO A 10 0.52 -16.17 3.79
N ARG A 11 1.27 -16.15 4.90
CA ARG A 11 2.10 -15.01 5.30
C ARG A 11 3.56 -15.38 5.13
N PRO A 12 4.28 -14.80 4.16
CA PRO A 12 5.69 -15.10 3.99
C PRO A 12 6.49 -14.65 5.21
N SER A 13 7.53 -15.41 5.57
CA SER A 13 8.47 -15.03 6.61
C SER A 13 9.38 -13.91 6.09
N LEU A 14 9.08 -12.67 6.46
CA LEU A 14 9.78 -11.47 6.00
C LEU A 14 10.61 -10.82 7.13
N PRO A 15 11.74 -10.19 6.78
CA PRO A 15 12.19 -9.93 5.42
C PRO A 15 12.99 -11.09 4.80
N ALA A 16 12.80 -11.33 3.50
CA ALA A 16 13.43 -12.43 2.76
C ALA A 16 14.29 -11.91 1.60
N THR A 17 15.43 -12.55 1.36
CA THR A 17 16.36 -12.22 0.28
C THR A 17 16.14 -13.16 -0.89
N PHE A 18 16.00 -12.59 -2.09
CA PHE A 18 15.86 -13.31 -3.35
C PHE A 18 17.04 -12.99 -4.24
N GLU A 19 17.52 -13.98 -5.00
CA GLU A 19 18.57 -13.82 -6.01
C GLU A 19 18.03 -14.30 -7.36
N LEU A 20 18.02 -13.40 -8.34
CA LEU A 20 17.79 -13.74 -9.74
C LEU A 20 19.14 -14.08 -10.37
N VAL A 21 19.27 -15.30 -10.89
CA VAL A 21 20.49 -15.78 -11.55
C VAL A 21 20.23 -15.87 -13.05
N GLY A 22 20.93 -15.04 -13.82
CA GLY A 22 20.96 -15.15 -15.28
C GLY A 22 22.04 -16.14 -15.69
N GLN A 23 21.63 -17.18 -16.42
CA GLN A 23 22.52 -18.20 -16.95
C GLN A 23 22.74 -18.00 -18.46
N ASP A 24 23.91 -18.38 -18.97
CA ASP A 24 24.15 -18.47 -20.40
C ASP A 24 23.46 -19.70 -21.01
N SER A 25 23.60 -19.88 -22.32
CA SER A 25 23.04 -21.04 -23.04
C SER A 25 23.59 -22.39 -22.59
N HIS A 26 24.71 -22.40 -21.85
CA HIS A 26 25.34 -23.60 -21.30
C HIS A 26 24.97 -23.84 -19.83
N GLY A 27 24.07 -23.02 -19.25
CA GLY A 27 23.64 -23.12 -17.86
C GLY A 27 24.62 -22.51 -16.85
N SER A 28 25.66 -21.81 -17.32
CA SER A 28 26.63 -21.15 -16.45
C SER A 28 26.07 -19.82 -15.96
N ALA A 29 26.10 -19.59 -14.64
CA ALA A 29 25.65 -18.32 -14.06
C ALA A 29 26.60 -17.18 -14.49
N VAL A 30 26.06 -16.21 -15.23
CA VAL A 30 26.82 -15.06 -15.75
C VAL A 30 26.47 -13.75 -15.06
N ILE A 31 25.26 -13.65 -14.49
CA ILE A 31 24.81 -12.47 -13.75
C ILE A 31 23.95 -12.87 -12.55
N LYS A 32 24.06 -12.11 -11.47
CA LYS A 32 23.27 -12.27 -10.26
C LYS A 32 22.71 -10.92 -9.82
N TYR A 33 21.42 -10.89 -9.49
CA TYR A 33 20.76 -9.72 -8.96
C TYR A 33 19.99 -10.08 -7.69
N GLY A 34 20.39 -9.50 -6.56
CA GLY A 34 19.78 -9.75 -5.26
C GLY A 34 18.86 -8.61 -4.83
N PHE A 35 17.70 -8.93 -4.26
CA PHE A 35 16.82 -7.95 -3.61
C PHE A 35 16.17 -8.53 -2.36
N LYS A 36 15.77 -7.66 -1.43
CA LYS A 36 15.16 -8.04 -0.16
C LYS A 36 13.72 -7.57 -0.11
N LEU A 37 12.79 -8.52 -0.05
CA LEU A 37 11.37 -8.22 0.19
C LEU A 37 11.16 -7.97 1.68
N LYS A 38 10.64 -6.79 2.03
CA LYS A 38 10.48 -6.36 3.43
C LYS A 38 9.03 -6.39 3.92
N GLN A 39 8.09 -6.19 3.01
CA GLN A 39 6.66 -6.14 3.29
C GLN A 39 5.92 -6.97 2.24
N TRP A 40 4.77 -7.50 2.65
CA TRP A 40 3.86 -8.24 1.79
C TRP A 40 2.46 -7.71 1.96
N PHE A 41 1.79 -7.42 0.85
CA PHE A 41 0.47 -6.83 0.80
C PHE A 41 -0.52 -7.80 0.17
N VAL A 42 -1.76 -7.80 0.68
CA VAL A 42 -2.87 -8.56 0.14
C VAL A 42 -4.08 -7.65 -0.05
N THR A 43 -4.85 -7.91 -1.10
CA THR A 43 -6.09 -7.19 -1.42
C THR A 43 -7.29 -8.12 -1.33
N ARG A 44 -8.47 -7.56 -1.05
CA ARG A 44 -9.73 -8.30 -1.10
C ARG A 44 -10.25 -8.52 -2.54
N GLY A 45 -9.57 -7.96 -3.53
CA GLY A 45 -9.78 -8.20 -4.95
C GLY A 45 -10.61 -7.13 -5.63
N GLU A 46 -10.69 -7.21 -6.96
CA GLU A 46 -11.21 -6.15 -7.83
C GLU A 46 -12.68 -5.82 -7.55
N TYR A 47 -13.03 -4.54 -7.62
CA TYR A 47 -14.39 -4.01 -7.40
C TYR A 47 -15.04 -4.32 -6.05
N ASN A 48 -14.28 -4.76 -5.04
CA ASN A 48 -14.80 -4.97 -3.70
C ASN A 48 -14.48 -3.77 -2.80
N TYR A 49 -15.53 -3.05 -2.41
CA TYR A 49 -15.43 -1.83 -1.61
C TYR A 49 -16.14 -2.01 -0.27
N TYR A 50 -15.46 -1.69 0.82
CA TYR A 50 -16.01 -1.83 2.17
C TYR A 50 -15.67 -0.61 3.00
N GLY A 51 -16.44 -0.38 4.06
CA GLY A 51 -16.15 0.65 5.05
C GLY A 51 -14.91 0.31 5.87
N TYR A 52 -14.24 1.35 6.39
CA TYR A 52 -12.96 1.23 7.09
C TYR A 52 -12.94 0.15 8.17
N PHE A 53 -13.97 0.11 9.03
CA PHE A 53 -14.02 -0.85 10.14
C PHE A 53 -14.20 -2.30 9.67
N ASN A 54 -14.91 -2.53 8.56
CA ASN A 54 -15.02 -3.86 7.96
C ASN A 54 -13.66 -4.28 7.39
N SER A 55 -13.01 -3.41 6.62
CA SER A 55 -11.67 -3.64 6.08
C SER A 55 -10.63 -3.90 7.17
N LEU A 56 -10.66 -3.12 8.26
CA LEU A 56 -9.79 -3.29 9.42
C LEU A 56 -10.02 -4.64 10.12
N SER A 57 -11.29 -5.01 10.33
CA SER A 57 -11.66 -6.30 10.91
C SER A 57 -11.20 -7.46 10.04
N TRP A 58 -11.36 -7.32 8.72
CA TRP A 58 -10.94 -8.33 7.75
C TRP A 58 -9.41 -8.50 7.75
N CYS A 59 -8.63 -7.42 7.70
CA CYS A 59 -7.16 -7.53 7.79
C CYS A 59 -6.73 -8.27 9.05
N ARG A 60 -7.35 -7.97 10.20
CA ARG A 60 -7.05 -8.64 11.47
C ARG A 60 -7.42 -10.12 11.46
N SER A 61 -8.57 -10.48 10.87
CA SER A 61 -9.04 -11.88 10.86
C SER A 61 -8.14 -12.80 10.04
N ILE A 62 -7.46 -12.28 9.01
CA ILE A 62 -6.49 -13.02 8.20
C ILE A 62 -5.05 -12.96 8.77
N GLY A 63 -4.82 -12.30 9.92
CA GLY A 63 -3.50 -12.18 10.53
C GLY A 63 -2.59 -11.09 9.93
N TYR A 64 -3.20 -10.12 9.24
CA TYR A 64 -2.56 -8.95 8.65
C TYR A 64 -2.96 -7.67 9.40
N GLN A 65 -2.40 -6.54 8.99
CA GLN A 65 -2.64 -5.23 9.59
C GLN A 65 -3.11 -4.24 8.53
N MET A 66 -3.91 -3.26 8.95
CA MET A 66 -4.25 -2.13 8.10
C MET A 66 -2.98 -1.27 7.90
N PRO A 67 -2.53 -1.02 6.65
CA PRO A 67 -1.30 -0.26 6.43
C PRO A 67 -1.46 1.22 6.79
N ARG A 68 -0.36 1.95 6.87
CA ARG A 68 -0.35 3.42 7.03
C ARG A 68 0.00 4.10 5.71
N VAL A 69 -0.24 5.39 5.61
CA VAL A 69 0.15 6.24 4.46
C VAL A 69 1.62 6.02 4.09
N ARG A 70 2.53 6.04 5.08
CA ARG A 70 3.98 5.80 4.90
C ARG A 70 4.37 4.40 4.39
N ASP A 71 3.48 3.41 4.53
CA ASP A 71 3.72 2.07 3.99
C ASP A 71 3.52 2.07 2.46
N PHE A 72 2.73 3.00 1.93
CA PHE A 72 2.40 3.10 0.51
C PHE A 72 3.19 4.15 -0.24
N THR A 73 3.27 5.38 0.30
CA THR A 73 3.72 6.54 -0.47
C THR A 73 4.64 7.46 0.32
N ASN A 74 5.50 8.17 -0.42
CA ASN A 74 6.26 9.31 0.07
C ASN A 74 5.61 10.66 -0.27
N SER A 75 4.35 10.64 -0.74
CA SER A 75 3.55 11.82 -1.03
C SER A 75 3.59 12.83 0.11
N GLN A 76 3.69 14.10 -0.26
CA GLN A 76 3.79 15.19 0.70
C GLN A 76 2.63 16.16 0.52
N CYS A 77 1.90 16.41 1.61
CA CYS A 77 0.80 17.35 1.63
C CYS A 77 1.31 18.78 1.92
N ILE A 78 1.87 19.46 0.92
CA ILE A 78 2.37 20.84 1.07
C ILE A 78 1.70 21.80 0.09
N GLY A 79 1.30 22.97 0.63
CA GLY A 79 0.84 24.13 -0.14
C GLY A 79 -0.46 23.91 -0.90
N VAL A 80 -0.76 24.81 -1.83
CA VAL A 80 -1.96 24.76 -2.70
C VAL A 80 -2.00 23.45 -3.52
N MET A 81 -0.84 22.87 -3.80
CA MET A 81 -0.63 21.63 -4.57
C MET A 81 -0.92 20.35 -3.76
N GLY A 82 -1.02 20.44 -2.42
CA GLY A 82 -1.40 19.32 -1.57
C GLY A 82 -2.92 19.15 -1.47
N GLY A 83 -3.68 20.23 -1.66
CA GLY A 83 -5.11 20.26 -1.36
C GLY A 83 -5.40 20.09 0.14
N SER A 84 -6.55 20.57 0.62
CA SER A 84 -6.98 20.37 2.01
C SER A 84 -7.32 18.91 2.33
N GLY A 85 -7.33 18.03 1.33
CA GLY A 85 -7.72 16.63 1.45
C GLY A 85 -6.69 15.71 2.12
N CYS A 86 -5.43 16.12 2.26
CA CYS A 86 -4.38 15.28 2.88
C CYS A 86 -3.69 15.94 4.07
N GLU A 87 -4.19 17.07 4.57
CA GLU A 87 -3.52 17.83 5.62
C GLU A 87 -3.36 16.99 6.89
N GLY A 88 -2.14 16.97 7.43
CA GLY A 88 -1.77 16.13 8.58
C GLY A 88 -1.37 14.68 8.23
N SER A 89 -1.46 14.27 6.97
CA SER A 89 -0.91 12.98 6.53
C SER A 89 0.62 12.98 6.53
N VAL A 90 1.21 11.82 6.83
CA VAL A 90 2.66 11.64 6.88
C VAL A 90 3.07 10.48 5.97
N GLY A 91 3.58 10.83 4.78
CA GLY A 91 4.29 9.91 3.90
C GLY A 91 5.67 9.53 4.46
N THR A 92 6.33 8.57 3.82
CA THR A 92 7.71 8.20 4.19
C THR A 92 8.75 9.10 3.54
N THR A 93 9.98 9.07 4.04
CA THR A 93 11.11 9.82 3.50
C THR A 93 11.90 8.99 2.46
N PRO A 94 12.56 9.64 1.47
CA PRO A 94 12.52 11.08 1.20
C PRO A 94 11.14 11.49 0.66
N SER A 95 10.60 12.60 1.17
CA SER A 95 9.30 13.11 0.76
C SER A 95 9.32 13.60 -0.69
N SER A 96 8.19 13.44 -1.39
CA SER A 96 8.03 14.00 -2.73
C SER A 96 7.76 15.51 -2.68
N SER A 97 7.74 16.17 -3.84
CA SER A 97 7.52 17.62 -3.92
C SER A 97 6.05 18.06 -3.81
N SER A 98 5.08 17.14 -3.91
CA SER A 98 3.66 17.42 -3.71
C SER A 98 2.87 16.13 -3.44
N ASN A 99 1.53 16.17 -3.49
CA ASN A 99 0.69 15.03 -3.12
C ASN A 99 0.64 13.94 -4.22
N HIS A 100 1.79 13.44 -4.65
CA HIS A 100 1.93 12.24 -5.48
C HIS A 100 3.28 11.61 -5.18
N TYR A 101 3.40 10.31 -5.42
CA TYR A 101 4.64 9.60 -5.13
C TYR A 101 5.75 10.08 -6.06
N GLN A 102 6.98 10.07 -5.55
CA GLN A 102 8.19 10.10 -6.38
C GLN A 102 8.93 8.78 -6.24
N ARG A 103 9.45 8.27 -7.37
CA ARG A 103 10.09 6.95 -7.44
C ARG A 103 11.35 6.92 -6.59
N ASN A 104 11.31 6.17 -5.49
CA ASN A 104 12.40 6.06 -4.52
C ASN A 104 12.35 4.67 -3.86
N ILE A 105 13.52 4.05 -3.72
CA ILE A 105 13.65 2.76 -3.03
C ILE A 105 13.57 2.99 -1.52
N ASN A 106 12.88 2.10 -0.80
CA ASN A 106 12.56 2.18 0.63
C ASN A 106 11.55 3.27 1.00
N ALA A 107 10.96 3.95 0.01
CA ALA A 107 10.03 5.06 0.22
C ALA A 107 8.54 4.67 0.05
N GLY A 108 8.22 3.38 0.20
CA GLY A 108 6.83 2.91 0.21
C GLY A 108 6.54 1.99 -0.96
N PHE A 109 5.40 1.30 -0.90
CA PHE A 109 5.05 0.34 -1.92
C PHE A 109 4.91 0.98 -3.31
N LEU A 110 4.20 2.09 -3.43
CA LEU A 110 3.98 2.76 -4.72
C LEU A 110 5.23 3.50 -5.23
N THR A 111 6.11 3.96 -4.34
CA THR A 111 7.38 4.57 -4.79
C THR A 111 8.35 3.55 -5.37
N GLU A 112 8.26 2.28 -4.96
CA GLU A 112 9.11 1.17 -5.43
C GLU A 112 8.50 0.43 -6.61
N TRP A 113 7.18 0.25 -6.64
CA TRP A 113 6.50 -0.59 -7.64
C TRP A 113 5.70 0.20 -8.67
N GLY A 114 5.30 1.43 -8.32
CA GLY A 114 4.76 2.41 -9.25
C GLY A 114 3.25 2.28 -9.35
N ASN A 115 2.72 2.76 -10.48
CA ASN A 115 1.30 2.65 -10.77
C ASN A 115 0.92 1.18 -10.95
N LEU A 116 0.17 0.64 -9.98
CA LEU A 116 -0.25 -0.77 -10.02
C LEU A 116 -1.31 -1.06 -11.08
N LEU A 117 -1.98 -0.04 -11.63
CA LEU A 117 -2.91 -0.20 -12.75
C LEU A 117 -2.22 -0.71 -14.02
N ASN A 118 -0.89 -0.56 -14.10
CA ASN A 118 -0.10 -1.06 -15.23
C ASN A 118 0.26 -2.56 -15.10
N TYR A 119 -0.07 -3.20 -13.98
CA TYR A 119 0.29 -4.60 -13.74
C TYR A 119 -0.85 -5.51 -14.23
N PRO A 120 -0.57 -6.46 -15.15
CA PRO A 120 -1.57 -7.41 -15.61
C PRO A 120 -2.14 -8.24 -14.45
N GLY A 121 -3.48 -8.31 -14.36
CA GLY A 121 -4.15 -9.04 -13.29
C GLY A 121 -4.15 -8.34 -11.92
N ALA A 122 -3.77 -7.06 -11.87
CA ALA A 122 -3.91 -6.26 -10.65
C ALA A 122 -5.38 -6.22 -10.22
N SER A 123 -5.70 -6.86 -9.09
CA SER A 123 -7.04 -6.84 -8.50
C SER A 123 -7.27 -5.58 -7.65
N CYS A 124 -6.54 -4.50 -7.95
CA CYS A 124 -6.49 -3.26 -7.19
C CYS A 124 -6.58 -2.11 -8.19
N THR A 125 -7.74 -1.46 -8.20
CA THR A 125 -8.11 -0.50 -9.25
C THR A 125 -8.41 0.88 -8.70
N ASP A 126 -8.41 1.03 -7.38
CA ASP A 126 -8.92 2.22 -6.72
C ASP A 126 -8.09 2.62 -5.49
N ASP A 127 -8.51 3.71 -4.86
CA ASP A 127 -8.08 4.15 -3.55
C ASP A 127 -8.25 3.05 -2.50
N HIS A 128 -7.34 3.02 -1.53
CA HIS A 128 -7.37 2.04 -0.45
C HIS A 128 -7.19 2.67 0.92
N TRP A 129 -7.82 2.03 1.92
CA TRP A 129 -7.76 2.45 3.31
C TRP A 129 -6.35 2.46 3.88
N THR A 130 -6.11 3.46 4.74
CA THR A 130 -4.99 3.48 5.68
C THR A 130 -5.51 3.60 7.11
N SER A 131 -4.67 3.23 8.08
CA SER A 131 -4.98 3.33 9.50
C SER A 131 -4.80 4.74 10.07
N ASP A 132 -4.19 5.65 9.33
CA ASP A 132 -3.95 7.03 9.75
C ASP A 132 -5.26 7.81 9.85
N ALA A 133 -5.52 8.39 11.02
CA ALA A 133 -6.65 9.26 11.26
C ALA A 133 -6.32 10.69 10.82
N THR A 134 -7.35 11.41 10.36
CA THR A 134 -7.19 12.84 10.03
C THR A 134 -7.22 13.71 11.28
N PRO A 135 -6.59 14.91 11.28
CA PRO A 135 -6.52 15.80 12.45
C PRO A 135 -7.87 16.12 13.10
N ASP A 136 -8.93 16.35 12.30
CA ASP A 136 -10.28 16.65 12.81
C ASP A 136 -11.11 15.37 13.02
N SER A 137 -10.65 14.49 13.91
CA SER A 137 -11.17 13.13 14.07
C SER A 137 -12.59 13.02 14.65
N GLU A 138 -13.34 14.12 14.79
CA GLU A 138 -14.74 14.10 15.26
C GLU A 138 -15.64 13.17 14.42
N ARG A 139 -15.24 12.86 13.17
CA ARG A 139 -15.98 12.02 12.22
C ARG A 139 -15.37 10.65 11.94
N PHE A 140 -14.33 10.26 12.69
CA PHE A 140 -13.54 9.04 12.44
C PHE A 140 -12.99 8.93 11.01
N ASP A 141 -12.73 10.06 10.35
CA ASP A 141 -12.20 10.07 8.99
C ASP A 141 -10.81 9.40 8.93
N ARG A 142 -10.48 8.85 7.76
CA ARG A 142 -9.22 8.15 7.49
C ARG A 142 -8.61 8.68 6.22
N PHE A 143 -7.28 8.58 6.15
CA PHE A 143 -6.60 8.76 4.88
C PHE A 143 -6.77 7.51 4.02
N ILE A 144 -6.98 7.74 2.73
CA ILE A 144 -6.90 6.75 1.67
C ILE A 144 -5.78 7.14 0.72
N VAL A 145 -5.22 6.17 -0.01
CA VAL A 145 -4.17 6.42 -0.98
C VAL A 145 -4.58 5.88 -2.35
N TRP A 146 -4.43 6.69 -3.39
CA TRP A 146 -4.68 6.30 -4.77
C TRP A 146 -3.59 5.38 -5.28
N ILE A 147 -3.99 4.23 -5.84
CA ILE A 147 -3.05 3.21 -6.28
C ILE A 147 -2.24 3.62 -7.52
N GLY A 148 -2.75 4.58 -8.31
CA GLY A 148 -2.14 4.99 -9.55
C GLY A 148 -0.97 5.95 -9.37
N THR A 149 -1.11 6.93 -8.49
CA THR A 149 -0.13 8.03 -8.31
C THR A 149 0.31 8.21 -6.85
N GLY A 150 -0.26 7.47 -5.91
CA GLY A 150 0.03 7.62 -4.48
C GLY A 150 -0.54 8.90 -3.87
N GLU A 151 -1.47 9.59 -4.54
CA GLU A 151 -2.22 10.71 -3.97
C GLU A 151 -2.93 10.30 -2.69
N ILE A 152 -2.91 11.19 -1.69
CA ILE A 152 -3.58 10.98 -0.41
C ILE A 152 -4.88 11.79 -0.41
N TYR A 153 -5.97 11.17 0.03
CA TYR A 153 -7.26 11.82 0.21
C TYR A 153 -7.85 11.51 1.58
N ARG A 154 -8.81 12.33 2.02
CA ARG A 154 -9.56 12.16 3.26
C ARG A 154 -10.94 11.60 2.95
N TYR A 155 -11.25 10.44 3.51
CA TYR A 155 -12.55 9.77 3.39
C TYR A 155 -13.20 9.58 4.75
N ARG A 156 -14.54 9.53 4.79
CA ARG A 156 -15.25 9.18 6.01
C ARG A 156 -15.15 7.69 6.22
N SER A 157 -15.01 7.22 7.46
CA SER A 157 -14.90 5.78 7.76
C SER A 157 -16.10 4.93 7.27
N ARG A 158 -17.24 5.58 7.00
CA ARG A 158 -18.47 4.96 6.49
C ARG A 158 -18.53 4.88 4.96
N ASP A 159 -17.70 5.65 4.27
CA ASP A 159 -17.60 5.57 2.81
C ASP A 159 -16.96 4.23 2.44
N SER A 160 -16.98 3.85 1.16
CA SER A 160 -16.46 2.55 0.71
C SER A 160 -15.19 2.76 -0.11
N SER A 161 -14.16 1.96 0.17
CA SER A 161 -12.87 1.99 -0.54
C SER A 161 -12.28 0.57 -0.55
N GLN A 162 -11.23 0.35 -1.36
CA GLN A 162 -10.61 -0.97 -1.48
C GLN A 162 -9.83 -1.34 -0.21
N THR A 163 -9.79 -2.63 0.07
CA THR A 163 -9.11 -3.17 1.26
C THR A 163 -7.73 -3.68 0.89
N PHE A 164 -6.71 -3.03 1.43
CA PHE A 164 -5.34 -3.53 1.44
C PHE A 164 -4.91 -3.88 2.86
N CYS A 165 -4.19 -4.98 3.02
CA CYS A 165 -3.62 -5.39 4.29
C CYS A 165 -2.13 -5.69 4.13
N ALA A 166 -1.34 -5.32 5.12
CA ALA A 166 0.09 -5.58 5.17
C ALA A 166 0.41 -6.65 6.20
N SER A 167 1.30 -7.58 5.85
CA SER A 167 1.80 -8.61 6.75
C SER A 167 2.69 -8.02 7.84
N VAL A 168 3.45 -6.98 7.53
CA VAL A 168 4.38 -6.28 8.42
C VAL A 168 4.34 -4.80 8.06
N LEU A 169 4.19 -3.94 9.05
CA LEU A 169 4.26 -2.49 8.89
C LEU A 169 5.71 -2.03 9.01
N LYS A 170 6.08 -0.93 8.33
CA LYS A 170 7.36 -0.27 8.60
C LYS A 170 7.43 0.15 10.09
N PRO A 171 8.62 0.30 10.67
CA PRO A 171 8.76 1.04 11.92
C PRO A 171 8.10 2.43 11.81
#